data_AF-A0A0A7LQ26-F1
#
_entry.id   AF-A0A0A7LQ26-F1
#
_cell.length_a   1.000
_cell.length_b   1.000
_cell.length_c   1.000
_cell.angle_alpha   90.00
_cell.angle_beta   90.00
_cell.angle_gamma   90.00
#
_symmetry.space_group_name_H-M   'P 1'
#
loop_
_entity.id
_entity.type
_entity.pdbx_description
1 polymer ?
#
loop_
_entity_poly.entity_id
_entity_poly.type
_entity_poly.pdbx_seq_one_letter_code
_entity_poly.pdbx_strand_id
1 'polypeptide(L)'
;MVQAVNHMKNFCFALMALLLLSCNHLETQATLSPGELAFIRSVGMLDQGETVHRFYSNFELRKAGSFFTDKRMAHYWLDGDDPRQHQRESAFYPDITAIDPVFKVPDFDCPYLQVRRKDQTTFRVYMDGSREEMQRFYQEALRAWNQHRHPTR
;
A
#
# COMPACT_ATOMS: atom_id res chain seq x y z
N MET A 1 25.16 -42.74 11.26
CA MET A 1 25.28 -41.73 10.17
C MET A 1 23.98 -41.47 9.40
N VAL A 2 23.02 -42.40 9.31
CA VAL A 2 21.77 -42.21 8.52
C VAL A 2 20.75 -41.27 9.19
N GLN A 3 20.65 -41.26 10.53
CA GLN A 3 19.70 -40.39 11.26
C GLN A 3 20.04 -38.88 11.13
N ALA A 4 21.32 -38.51 11.13
CA ALA A 4 21.74 -37.10 11.05
C ALA A 4 21.39 -36.46 9.68
N VAL A 5 21.46 -37.24 8.60
CA VAL A 5 21.13 -36.77 7.23
C VAL A 5 19.64 -36.49 7.09
N ASN A 6 18.78 -37.32 7.70
CA ASN A 6 17.33 -37.11 7.67
C ASN A 6 16.90 -35.87 8.48
N HIS A 7 17.54 -35.61 9.63
CA HIS A 7 17.28 -34.38 10.40
C HIS A 7 17.74 -33.12 9.66
N MET A 8 18.90 -33.15 8.99
CA MET A 8 19.40 -32.02 8.21
C MET A 8 18.54 -31.73 6.98
N LYS A 9 18.02 -32.77 6.32
CA LYS A 9 17.11 -32.65 5.18
C LYS A 9 15.74 -32.11 5.60
N ASN A 10 15.19 -32.57 6.72
CA ASN A 10 13.92 -32.06 7.27
C ASN A 10 14.04 -30.62 7.78
N PHE A 11 15.20 -30.24 8.33
CA PHE A 11 15.51 -28.88 8.75
C PHE A 11 15.61 -27.91 7.56
N CYS A 12 16.28 -28.31 6.47
CA CYS A 12 16.32 -27.50 5.24
C CYS A 12 14.93 -27.32 4.60
N PHE A 13 14.06 -28.34 4.65
CA PHE A 13 12.67 -28.22 4.18
C PHE A 13 11.84 -27.25 5.03
N ALA A 14 12.01 -27.27 6.36
CA ALA A 14 11.35 -26.32 7.26
C ALA A 14 11.84 -24.88 7.06
N LEU A 15 13.14 -24.69 6.83
CA LEU A 15 13.73 -23.38 6.54
C LEU A 15 13.26 -22.81 5.20
N MET A 16 13.10 -23.66 4.18
CA MET A 16 12.62 -23.25 2.85
C MET A 16 11.11 -22.90 2.85
N ALA A 17 10.32 -23.53 3.73
CA ALA A 17 8.90 -23.20 3.90
C ALA A 17 8.67 -21.83 4.58
N LEU A 18 9.59 -21.40 5.44
CA LEU A 18 9.52 -20.09 6.11
C LEU A 18 9.79 -18.90 5.17
N LEU A 19 10.48 -19.12 4.05
CA LEU A 19 10.82 -18.06 3.08
C LEU A 19 9.64 -17.68 2.16
N LEU A 20 8.57 -18.50 2.11
CA LEU A 20 7.41 -18.27 1.24
C LEU A 20 6.36 -17.30 1.83
N LEU A 21 6.55 -16.81 3.06
CA LEU A 21 5.59 -15.94 3.76
C LEU A 21 5.90 -14.44 3.61
N SER A 22 6.92 -14.06 2.84
CA SER A 22 7.41 -12.67 2.78
C SER A 22 6.87 -11.84 1.60
N CYS A 23 5.73 -12.22 1.03
CA CYS A 23 5.02 -11.31 0.11
C CYS A 23 4.28 -10.24 0.92
N ASN A 24 4.55 -8.97 0.64
CA ASN A 24 3.73 -7.88 1.19
C ASN A 24 2.30 -8.05 0.66
N HIS A 25 1.33 -8.22 1.57
CA HIS A 25 -0.06 -8.43 1.20
C HIS A 25 -0.84 -7.12 1.17
N LEU A 26 -1.94 -7.11 0.41
CA LEU A 26 -2.92 -6.04 0.47
C LEU A 26 -3.74 -6.17 1.74
N GLU A 27 -3.65 -5.15 2.60
CA GLU A 27 -4.31 -5.07 3.90
C GLU A 27 -5.58 -4.22 3.84
N THR A 28 -6.37 -4.26 4.90
CA THR A 28 -7.60 -3.47 5.09
C THR A 28 -7.62 -2.87 6.50
N GLN A 29 -8.54 -1.96 6.79
CA GLN A 29 -8.76 -1.47 8.17
C GLN A 29 -8.87 -2.62 9.20
N ALA A 30 -9.51 -3.74 8.83
CA ALA A 30 -9.76 -4.85 9.74
C ALA A 30 -8.51 -5.71 10.01
N THR A 31 -7.54 -5.69 9.11
CA THR A 31 -6.31 -6.48 9.23
C THR A 31 -5.14 -5.64 9.75
N LEU A 32 -5.18 -4.31 9.56
CA LEU A 32 -4.28 -3.38 10.23
C LEU A 32 -4.55 -3.34 11.73
N SER A 33 -3.50 -3.51 12.52
CA SER A 33 -3.58 -3.39 13.98
C SER A 33 -3.89 -1.95 14.42
N PRO A 34 -4.46 -1.76 15.62
CA PRO A 34 -4.68 -0.42 16.16
C PRO A 34 -3.41 0.44 16.24
N GLY A 35 -2.25 -0.19 16.48
CA GLY A 35 -0.96 0.50 16.54
C GLY A 35 -0.47 0.99 15.18
N GLU A 36 -0.72 0.23 14.11
CA GLU A 36 -0.41 0.64 12.74
C GLU A 36 -1.32 1.78 12.28
N LEU A 37 -2.62 1.67 12.54
CA LEU A 37 -3.56 2.77 12.27
C LEU A 37 -3.20 4.04 13.06
N ALA A 38 -2.83 3.91 14.33
CA ALA A 38 -2.37 5.04 15.14
C ALA A 38 -1.09 5.67 14.57
N PHE A 39 -0.16 4.85 14.07
CA PHE A 39 1.05 5.34 13.43
C PHE A 39 0.74 6.14 12.16
N ILE A 40 -0.06 5.60 11.24
CA ILE A 40 -0.44 6.28 9.98
C ILE A 40 -1.11 7.63 10.28
N ARG A 41 -1.94 7.69 11.34
CA ARG A 41 -2.51 8.96 11.84
C ARG A 41 -1.45 9.91 12.38
N SER A 42 -0.50 9.43 13.18
CA SER A 42 0.55 10.26 13.78
C SER A 42 1.48 10.91 12.75
N VAL A 43 1.67 10.29 11.59
CA VAL A 43 2.48 10.86 10.49
C VAL A 43 1.68 11.80 9.58
N GLY A 44 0.39 12.01 9.88
CA GLY A 44 -0.50 12.95 9.20
C GLY A 44 -1.16 12.40 7.94
N MET A 45 -1.16 11.06 7.76
CA MET A 45 -1.61 10.45 6.51
C MET A 45 -3.05 9.90 6.58
N LEU A 46 -3.61 9.74 7.78
CA LEU A 46 -4.97 9.26 8.02
C LEU A 46 -5.66 10.13 9.07
N ASP A 47 -6.93 10.48 8.87
CA ASP A 47 -7.70 11.28 9.80
C ASP A 47 -8.37 10.37 10.86
N GLN A 48 -8.83 10.97 11.95
CA GLN A 48 -9.71 10.27 12.87
C GLN A 48 -11.03 9.89 12.17
N GLY A 49 -11.49 8.66 12.38
CA GLY A 49 -12.71 8.11 11.79
C GLY A 49 -12.63 7.77 10.29
N GLU A 50 -11.51 8.04 9.62
CA GLU A 50 -11.31 7.65 8.22
C GLU A 50 -11.06 6.13 8.11
N THR A 51 -11.69 5.50 7.12
CA THR A 51 -11.67 4.04 6.94
C THR A 51 -10.72 3.66 5.82
N VAL A 52 -9.71 2.84 6.14
CA VAL A 52 -8.77 2.31 5.14
C VAL A 52 -9.42 1.14 4.39
N HIS A 53 -9.64 1.28 3.08
CA HIS A 53 -10.22 0.21 2.26
C HIS A 53 -9.17 -0.80 1.80
N ARG A 54 -8.04 -0.29 1.29
CA ARG A 54 -6.86 -1.09 0.97
C ARG A 54 -5.60 -0.37 1.40
N PHE A 55 -4.65 -1.12 1.90
CA PHE A 55 -3.32 -0.65 2.27
C PHE A 55 -2.27 -1.60 1.68
N TYR A 56 -1.17 -1.04 1.23
CA TYR A 56 -0.01 -1.77 0.75
C TYR A 56 1.25 -1.07 1.27
N SER A 57 2.26 -1.86 1.67
CA SER A 57 3.60 -1.36 1.96
C SER A 57 4.58 -2.11 1.08
N ASN A 58 5.37 -1.39 0.30
CA ASN A 58 6.50 -1.96 -0.46
C ASN A 58 7.77 -2.11 0.39
N PHE A 59 7.72 -1.75 1.67
CA PHE A 59 8.79 -1.92 2.64
C PHE A 59 8.21 -2.22 4.03
N GLU A 60 8.77 -1.67 5.10
CA GLU A 60 8.14 -1.68 6.42
C GLU A 60 7.01 -0.65 6.49
N LEU A 61 5.85 -1.00 7.04
CA LEU A 61 4.73 -0.07 7.21
C LEU A 61 5.16 1.22 7.92
N ARG A 62 6.09 1.15 8.87
CA ARG A 62 6.60 2.35 9.57
C ARG A 62 7.44 3.28 8.70
N LYS A 63 7.78 2.85 7.49
CA LYS A 63 8.62 3.58 6.55
C LYS A 63 7.89 3.88 5.25
N ALA A 64 7.05 2.98 4.74
CA ALA A 64 6.34 3.22 3.50
C ALA A 64 4.90 2.70 3.56
N GLY A 65 4.00 3.37 2.86
CA GLY A 65 2.63 2.91 2.74
C GLY A 65 1.88 3.62 1.63
N SER A 66 1.02 2.89 0.94
CA SER A 66 0.12 3.35 -0.11
C SER A 66 -1.27 2.82 0.16
N PHE A 67 -2.26 3.69 0.12
CA PHE A 67 -3.62 3.32 0.47
C PHE A 67 -4.67 4.27 -0.10
N PHE A 68 -5.91 3.83 -0.04
CA PHE A 68 -7.08 4.68 -0.27
C PHE A 68 -8.14 4.40 0.79
N THR A 69 -8.97 5.41 1.03
CA THR A 69 -9.94 5.44 2.12
C THR A 69 -11.33 5.80 1.61
N ASP A 70 -12.26 6.09 2.51
CA ASP A 70 -13.52 6.74 2.19
C ASP A 70 -13.38 8.23 1.82
N LYS A 71 -12.18 8.82 1.90
CA LYS A 71 -11.96 10.27 1.67
C LYS A 71 -10.89 10.61 0.64
N ARG A 72 -9.80 9.83 0.54
CA ARG A 72 -8.60 10.19 -0.23
C ARG A 72 -7.82 8.98 -0.71
N MET A 73 -6.86 9.28 -1.57
CA MET A 73 -5.74 8.40 -1.86
C MET A 73 -4.46 9.00 -1.26
N ALA A 74 -3.55 8.14 -0.81
CA ALA A 74 -2.35 8.58 -0.10
C ALA A 74 -1.16 7.63 -0.29
N HIS A 75 0.04 8.21 -0.21
CA HIS A 75 1.30 7.49 -0.13
C HIS A 75 2.28 8.24 0.81
N TYR A 76 3.08 7.49 1.56
CA TYR A 76 4.22 8.03 2.30
C TYR A 76 5.48 7.17 2.13
N TRP A 77 6.62 7.84 2.25
CA TRP A 77 7.96 7.27 2.35
C TRP A 77 8.74 8.06 3.41
N LEU A 78 9.14 7.40 4.50
CA LEU A 78 9.69 7.97 5.73
C LEU A 78 11.01 7.27 6.09
N ASP A 79 11.86 7.02 5.09
CA ASP A 79 13.14 6.36 5.32
C ASP A 79 14.26 7.36 5.61
N GLY A 80 15.19 6.95 6.47
CA GLY A 80 16.33 7.75 6.93
C GLY A 80 16.03 8.67 8.12
N ASP A 81 17.09 9.28 8.65
CA ASP A 81 17.02 10.19 9.82
C ASP A 81 16.70 11.64 9.43
N ASP A 82 16.74 11.97 8.13
CA ASP A 82 16.53 13.32 7.62
C ASP A 82 15.08 13.52 7.16
N PRO A 83 14.26 14.30 7.89
CA PRO A 83 12.86 14.51 7.54
C PRO A 83 12.63 15.19 6.19
N ARG A 84 13.68 15.80 5.59
CA ARG A 84 13.61 16.39 4.24
C ARG A 84 13.54 15.33 3.15
N GLN A 85 13.92 14.10 3.45
CA GLN A 85 13.81 12.96 2.54
C GLN A 85 12.45 12.28 2.64
N HIS A 86 11.63 12.65 3.63
CA HIS A 86 10.29 12.13 3.81
C HIS A 86 9.35 12.67 2.75
N GLN A 87 8.64 11.76 2.08
CA GLN A 87 7.60 12.08 1.11
C GLN A 87 6.26 11.72 1.70
N ARG A 88 5.29 12.64 1.58
CA ARG A 88 3.92 12.47 2.05
C ARG A 88 3.00 13.09 1.02
N GLU A 89 2.38 12.23 0.23
CA GLU A 89 1.52 12.62 -0.87
C GLU A 89 0.10 12.16 -0.58
N SER A 90 -0.87 13.06 -0.68
CA SER A 90 -2.28 12.69 -0.62
C SER A 90 -3.13 13.59 -1.50
N ALA A 91 -4.35 13.15 -1.80
CA ALA A 91 -5.37 13.96 -2.43
C ALA A 91 -6.76 13.48 -2.00
N PHE A 92 -7.59 14.41 -1.53
CA PHE A 92 -9.01 14.16 -1.32
C PHE A 92 -9.70 13.92 -2.66
N TYR A 93 -10.72 13.06 -2.66
CA TYR A 93 -11.40 12.66 -3.89
C TYR A 93 -11.91 13.81 -4.77
N PRO A 94 -12.44 14.92 -4.22
CA PRO A 94 -12.83 16.07 -5.03
C PRO A 94 -11.67 16.71 -5.80
N ASP A 95 -10.42 16.55 -5.36
CA ASP A 95 -9.24 17.19 -5.97
C ASP A 95 -8.47 16.28 -6.92
N ILE A 96 -8.88 15.02 -7.05
CA ILE A 96 -8.35 14.07 -8.02
C ILE A 96 -9.07 14.25 -9.35
N THR A 97 -8.31 14.40 -10.44
CA THR A 97 -8.81 14.54 -11.82
C THR A 97 -8.66 13.25 -12.62
N ALA A 98 -7.68 12.41 -12.30
CA ALA A 98 -7.49 11.11 -12.94
C ALA A 98 -6.80 10.10 -12.02
N ILE A 99 -7.09 8.82 -12.24
CA ILE A 99 -6.44 7.66 -11.62
C ILE A 99 -6.13 6.67 -12.75
N ASP A 100 -4.87 6.56 -13.13
CA ASP A 100 -4.41 5.73 -14.24
C ASP A 100 -3.57 4.54 -13.72
N PRO A 101 -3.91 3.27 -14.00
CA PRO A 101 -3.14 2.13 -13.51
C PRO A 101 -1.88 1.88 -14.35
N VAL A 102 -0.77 1.57 -13.68
CA VAL A 102 0.50 1.17 -14.28
C VAL A 102 0.90 -0.20 -13.71
N PHE A 103 0.49 -1.27 -14.40
CA PHE A 103 0.74 -2.66 -13.96
C PHE A 103 2.06 -3.25 -14.45
N LYS A 104 2.61 -2.70 -15.54
CA LYS A 104 3.89 -3.15 -16.12
C LYS A 104 4.93 -2.09 -15.82
N VAL A 105 5.89 -2.46 -14.99
CA VAL A 105 6.98 -1.61 -14.55
C VAL A 105 8.31 -2.34 -14.74
N PRO A 106 9.46 -1.65 -14.79
CA PRO A 106 10.78 -2.29 -14.81
C PRO A 106 10.99 -3.18 -13.57
N ASP A 107 11.89 -4.16 -13.66
CA ASP A 107 12.09 -5.23 -12.65
C ASP A 107 12.35 -4.75 -11.20
N PHE A 108 12.71 -3.48 -10.98
CA PHE A 108 13.01 -2.91 -9.67
C PHE A 108 11.99 -1.85 -9.20
N ASP A 109 10.89 -1.67 -9.92
CA ASP A 109 9.80 -0.77 -9.52
C ASP A 109 8.56 -1.59 -9.18
N CYS A 110 7.62 -0.99 -8.45
CA CYS A 110 6.40 -1.64 -7.99
C CYS A 110 5.22 -1.09 -8.79
N PRO A 111 4.25 -1.91 -9.23
CA PRO A 111 3.02 -1.42 -9.86
C PRO A 111 2.33 -0.33 -9.03
N TYR A 112 1.65 0.61 -9.70
CA TYR A 112 1.03 1.74 -9.01
C TYR A 112 -0.20 2.29 -9.75
N LEU A 113 -0.99 3.07 -9.02
CA LEU A 113 -1.95 4.01 -9.58
C LEU A 113 -1.30 5.39 -9.66
N GLN A 114 -1.25 5.97 -10.86
CA GLN A 114 -0.86 7.36 -11.05
C GLN A 114 -2.07 8.25 -10.74
N VAL A 115 -1.99 9.01 -9.66
CA VAL A 115 -3.04 9.94 -9.25
C VAL A 115 -2.68 11.34 -9.75
N ARG A 116 -3.59 11.97 -10.50
CA ARG A 116 -3.44 13.35 -10.97
C ARG A 116 -4.37 14.27 -10.19
N ARG A 117 -3.83 15.37 -9.68
CA ARG A 117 -4.57 16.40 -8.94
C ARG A 117 -5.09 17.50 -9.87
N LYS A 118 -6.00 18.35 -9.38
CA LYS A 118 -6.47 19.55 -10.10
C LYS A 118 -5.36 20.56 -10.40
N ASP A 119 -4.36 20.66 -9.53
CA ASP A 119 -3.17 21.50 -9.71
C ASP A 119 -2.15 20.91 -10.71
N GLN A 120 -2.54 19.84 -11.42
CA GLN A 120 -1.74 19.09 -12.39
C GLN A 120 -0.55 18.31 -11.80
N THR A 121 -0.29 18.40 -10.50
CA THR A 121 0.70 17.54 -9.85
C THR A 121 0.24 16.08 -9.85
N THR A 122 1.20 15.17 -9.74
CA THR A 122 0.92 13.73 -9.70
C THR A 122 1.68 13.04 -8.60
N PHE A 123 1.11 11.99 -8.05
CA PHE A 123 1.80 11.07 -7.15
C PHE A 123 1.40 9.63 -7.43
N ARG A 124 2.16 8.68 -6.87
CA ARG A 124 1.97 7.25 -7.06
C ARG A 124 1.37 6.63 -5.80
N VAL A 125 0.41 5.73 -6.00
CA VAL A 125 -0.10 4.85 -4.95
C VAL A 125 0.24 3.42 -5.36
N TYR A 126 1.24 2.87 -4.69
CA TYR A 126 1.82 1.57 -5.02
C TYR A 126 0.93 0.41 -4.56
N MET A 127 1.07 -0.71 -5.27
CA MET A 127 0.43 -1.99 -4.97
C MET A 127 1.27 -3.12 -5.56
N ASP A 128 1.19 -4.30 -4.96
CA ASP A 128 1.76 -5.51 -5.53
C ASP A 128 0.79 -6.69 -5.31
N GLY A 129 1.03 -7.77 -6.04
CA GLY A 129 0.22 -8.99 -6.00
C GLY A 129 -0.01 -9.56 -7.39
N SER A 130 -0.88 -10.57 -7.45
CA SER A 130 -1.37 -11.11 -8.71
C SER A 130 -2.05 -10.03 -9.57
N ARG A 131 -2.17 -10.29 -10.87
CA ARG A 131 -2.87 -9.40 -11.80
C ARG A 131 -4.31 -9.15 -11.34
N GLU A 132 -4.97 -10.16 -10.81
CA GLU A 132 -6.33 -10.11 -10.29
C GLU A 132 -6.43 -9.24 -9.04
N GLU A 133 -5.45 -9.32 -8.14
CA GLU A 133 -5.38 -8.47 -6.93
C GLU A 133 -5.14 -7.01 -7.29
N MET A 134 -4.19 -6.72 -8.19
CA MET A 134 -3.94 -5.35 -8.66
C MET A 134 -5.15 -4.76 -9.40
N GLN A 135 -5.80 -5.57 -10.24
CA GLN A 135 -7.02 -5.14 -10.93
C GLN A 135 -8.13 -4.84 -9.92
N ARG A 136 -8.29 -5.67 -8.87
CA ARG A 136 -9.27 -5.44 -7.81
C ARG A 136 -8.98 -4.17 -7.04
N PHE A 137 -7.73 -3.95 -6.64
CA PHE A 137 -7.28 -2.73 -5.97
C PHE A 137 -7.65 -1.48 -6.81
N TYR A 138 -7.36 -1.50 -8.11
CA TYR A 138 -7.71 -0.42 -9.02
C TYR A 138 -9.23 -0.17 -9.10
N GLN A 139 -10.04 -1.22 -9.27
CA GLN A 139 -11.49 -1.09 -9.39
C GLN A 139 -12.13 -0.56 -8.10
N GLU A 140 -11.62 -0.98 -6.94
CA GLU A 140 -12.10 -0.48 -5.65
C GLU A 140 -11.70 0.98 -5.41
N ALA A 141 -10.47 1.37 -5.78
CA ALA A 141 -10.03 2.76 -5.72
C ALA A 141 -10.88 3.66 -6.63
N LEU A 142 -11.17 3.24 -7.87
CA LEU A 142 -12.06 3.97 -8.77
C LEU A 142 -13.48 4.09 -8.23
N ARG A 143 -14.01 3.02 -7.62
CA ARG A 143 -15.35 3.05 -7.00
C ARG A 143 -15.39 4.07 -5.88
N ALA A 144 -14.43 4.05 -4.97
CA ALA A 144 -14.34 4.99 -3.86
C ALA A 144 -14.22 6.44 -4.37
N TRP A 145 -13.38 6.68 -5.40
CA TRP A 145 -13.28 8.00 -6.03
C TRP A 145 -14.60 8.46 -6.64
N ASN A 146 -15.25 7.63 -7.46
CA ASN A 146 -16.51 7.99 -8.12
C ASN A 146 -17.65 8.25 -7.13
N GLN A 147 -17.66 7.56 -5.98
CA GLN A 147 -18.66 7.76 -4.92
C GLN A 147 -18.51 9.11 -4.20
N HIS A 148 -17.28 9.63 -4.08
CA HIS A 148 -16.98 10.76 -3.19
C HIS A 148 -16.41 11.99 -3.90
N ARG A 149 -16.14 11.94 -5.22
CA ARG A 149 -15.56 13.07 -5.97
C ARG A 149 -16.50 14.25 -6.18
N HIS A 150 -17.81 14.03 -6.00
CA HIS A 150 -18.81 15.09 -6.03
C HIS A 150 -19.19 15.41 -4.59
N PRO A 151 -19.10 16.68 -4.15
CA PRO A 151 -19.68 17.07 -2.88
C PRO A 151 -21.15 16.66 -2.87
N THR A 152 -21.57 15.88 -1.88
CA THR A 152 -23.00 15.71 -1.59
C THR A 152 -23.57 17.11 -1.39
N ARG A 153 -24.53 17.48 -2.23
CA ARG A 153 -25.26 18.75 -2.13
C ARG A 153 -26.05 18.80 -0.83
#